data_AF-A0A7V9SZS7-F1
#
_entry.id   AF-A0A7V9SZS7-F1
#
_cell.length_a   1.000
_cell.length_b   1.000
_cell.length_c   1.000
_cell.angle_alpha   90.00
_cell.angle_beta   90.00
_cell.angle_gamma   90.00
#
_symmetry.space_group_name_H-M   'P 1'
#
loop_
_entity.id
_entity.type
_entity.pdbx_description
1 polymer ?
#
loop_
_entity_poly.entity_id
_entity_poly.type
_entity_poly.pdbx_seq_one_letter_code
_entity_poly.pdbx_strand_id
1 'polypeptide(L)'
;MSVGDLLNADLAVGGRLAGAAVRASLGSTRLLVLRTLGSAVFVGTEVVGLVLLLDRFGRLGGWTTGEVVLLLGLAQVGLGLGMLLGDTLEPPVFSLLIREGRLDSVLTRPVPVLLWVMTSDVQARELGRASAGLVAALWGAQLAGVSASPLTLSVALLAVVCCTAVVVAILVFGASATFFTVEGSELVNAFTYGGATLSAYPMQIYGSVVRAVFLWLVPLGLTVYVPALTLLDRTGPPGVPASLLAVTPVATLAFGGVAALAWRAGLRHYTGTGS
;
A
#
# COMPACT_ATOMS: atom_id res chain seq x y z
N MET A 1 -14.66 3.95 32.00
CA MET A 1 -14.69 3.38 30.64
C MET A 1 -13.28 2.94 30.32
N SER A 2 -13.05 1.65 30.05
CA SER A 2 -11.69 1.14 29.83
C SER A 2 -11.17 1.56 28.45
N VAL A 3 -9.85 1.58 28.26
CA VAL A 3 -9.22 1.83 26.95
C VAL A 3 -9.73 0.84 25.88
N GLY A 4 -10.06 -0.39 26.28
CA GLY A 4 -10.66 -1.39 25.39
C GLY A 4 -12.07 -1.05 24.93
N ASP A 5 -12.88 -0.42 25.78
CA ASP A 5 -14.26 -0.02 25.43
C ASP A 5 -14.26 1.13 24.41
N LEU A 6 -13.32 2.07 24.54
CA LEU A 6 -13.11 3.16 23.60
C LEU A 6 -12.63 2.64 22.23
N LEU A 7 -11.64 1.74 22.22
CA LEU A 7 -11.16 1.13 20.98
C LEU A 7 -12.25 0.32 20.26
N ASN A 8 -13.05 -0.45 21.00
CA ASN A 8 -14.16 -1.20 20.42
C ASN A 8 -15.27 -0.29 19.87
N ALA A 9 -15.55 0.84 20.53
CA ALA A 9 -16.50 1.83 20.02
C ALA A 9 -15.99 2.49 18.74
N ASP A 10 -14.72 2.89 18.68
CA ASP A 10 -14.10 3.49 17.49
C ASP A 10 -14.10 2.51 16.30
N LEU A 11 -13.79 1.24 16.54
CA LEU A 11 -13.82 0.19 15.51
C LEU A 11 -15.25 -0.07 15.00
N ALA A 12 -16.25 -0.09 15.89
CA ALA A 12 -17.64 -0.26 15.51
C ALA A 12 -18.18 0.92 14.68
N VAL A 13 -17.77 2.15 15.02
CA VAL A 13 -18.11 3.36 14.26
C VAL A 13 -17.40 3.37 12.91
N GLY A 14 -16.10 3.05 12.87
CA GLY A 14 -15.34 2.91 11.63
C GLY A 14 -15.96 1.87 10.68
N GLY A 15 -16.38 0.71 11.21
CA GLY A 15 -17.05 -0.33 10.42
C GLY A 15 -18.41 0.13 9.86
N ARG A 16 -19.20 0.90 10.62
CA ARG A 16 -20.47 1.46 10.14
C ARG A 16 -20.27 2.53 9.07
N LEU A 17 -19.24 3.38 9.22
CA LEU A 17 -18.88 4.41 8.24
C LEU A 17 -18.34 3.79 6.96
N ALA A 18 -17.41 2.83 7.05
CA ALA A 18 -16.91 2.08 5.91
C ALA A 18 -18.06 1.36 5.18
N GLY A 19 -18.97 0.72 5.91
CA GLY A 19 -20.15 0.08 5.32
C GLY A 19 -21.12 1.07 4.66
N ALA A 20 -21.25 2.29 5.19
CA ALA A 20 -22.04 3.35 4.57
C ALA A 20 -21.36 3.93 3.31
N ALA A 21 -20.04 4.12 3.34
CA ALA A 21 -19.25 4.57 2.19
C ALA A 21 -19.28 3.54 1.05
N VAL A 22 -19.15 2.24 1.35
CA VAL A 22 -19.32 1.15 0.38
C VAL A 22 -20.73 1.14 -0.21
N ARG A 23 -21.78 1.38 0.60
CA ARG A 23 -23.15 1.50 0.10
C ARG A 23 -23.39 2.76 -0.73
N ALA A 24 -22.73 3.86 -0.41
CA ALA A 24 -22.82 5.11 -1.16
C ALA A 24 -22.10 5.02 -2.52
N SER A 25 -20.94 4.33 -2.58
CA SER A 25 -20.20 4.09 -3.83
C SER A 25 -20.90 3.09 -4.77
N LEU A 26 -21.89 2.33 -4.27
CA LEU A 26 -22.79 1.49 -5.06
C LEU A 26 -23.90 2.26 -5.81
N GLY A 27 -23.93 3.60 -5.75
CA GLY A 27 -24.94 4.44 -6.42
C GLY A 27 -25.11 4.20 -7.93
N SER A 28 -24.11 3.61 -8.59
CA SER A 28 -24.33 2.91 -9.87
C SER A 28 -23.41 1.68 -10.00
N THR A 29 -23.97 0.49 -9.75
CA THR A 29 -23.27 -0.80 -9.87
C THR A 29 -22.50 -0.94 -11.19
N ARG A 30 -23.02 -0.35 -12.28
CA ARG A 30 -22.37 -0.35 -13.60
C ARG A 30 -21.03 0.40 -13.62
N LEU A 31 -20.96 1.62 -13.05
CA LEU A 31 -19.71 2.37 -13.01
C LEU A 31 -18.71 1.74 -12.05
N LEU A 32 -19.19 1.16 -10.95
CA LEU A 32 -18.34 0.42 -10.03
C LEU A 32 -17.69 -0.78 -10.73
N VAL A 33 -18.49 -1.64 -11.36
CA VAL A 33 -17.99 -2.79 -12.13
C VAL A 33 -17.01 -2.35 -13.20
N LEU A 34 -17.33 -1.29 -13.96
CA LEU A 34 -16.44 -0.76 -14.99
C LEU A 34 -15.10 -0.28 -14.41
N ARG A 35 -15.10 0.44 -13.29
CA ARG A 35 -13.88 0.93 -12.63
C ARG A 35 -13.03 -0.22 -12.08
N THR A 36 -13.66 -1.20 -11.42
CA THR A 36 -12.98 -2.39 -10.89
C THR A 36 -12.39 -3.24 -12.01
N LEU A 37 -13.13 -3.49 -13.08
CA LEU A 37 -12.62 -4.21 -14.26
C LEU A 37 -11.50 -3.44 -14.95
N GLY A 38 -11.65 -2.12 -15.13
CA GLY A 38 -10.61 -1.27 -15.71
C GLY A 38 -9.31 -1.33 -14.89
N SER A 39 -9.41 -1.30 -13.56
CA SER A 39 -8.26 -1.45 -12.67
C SER A 39 -7.62 -2.82 -12.77
N ALA A 40 -8.41 -3.89 -12.88
CA ALA A 40 -7.89 -5.25 -13.07
C ALA A 40 -7.19 -5.42 -14.43
N VAL A 41 -7.76 -4.85 -15.50
CA VAL A 41 -7.16 -4.83 -16.84
C VAL A 41 -5.83 -4.09 -16.83
N PHE A 42 -5.73 -2.95 -16.14
CA PHE A 42 -4.48 -2.21 -16.00
C PHE A 42 -3.35 -3.08 -15.42
N VAL A 43 -3.62 -3.76 -14.30
CA VAL A 43 -2.65 -4.71 -13.71
C VAL A 43 -2.36 -5.87 -14.66
N GLY A 44 -3.38 -6.39 -15.35
CA GLY A 44 -3.21 -7.42 -16.37
C GLY A 44 -2.27 -6.98 -17.50
N THR A 45 -2.36 -5.74 -17.95
CA THR A 45 -1.45 -5.16 -18.96
C THR A 45 -0.01 -5.08 -18.43
N GLU A 46 0.19 -4.70 -17.17
CA GLU A 46 1.54 -4.72 -16.56
C GLU A 46 2.13 -6.12 -16.54
N VAL A 47 1.33 -7.13 -16.14
CA VAL A 47 1.75 -8.54 -16.13
C VAL A 47 2.10 -9.02 -17.54
N VAL A 48 1.25 -8.76 -18.53
CA VAL A 48 1.50 -9.13 -19.93
C VAL A 48 2.77 -8.46 -20.45
N GLY A 49 2.94 -7.15 -20.19
CA GLY A 49 4.14 -6.42 -20.59
C GLY A 49 5.41 -7.01 -19.96
N LEU A 50 5.36 -7.34 -18.67
CA LEU A 50 6.46 -7.99 -17.95
C LEU A 50 6.81 -9.36 -18.56
N VAL A 51 5.80 -10.19 -18.82
CA VAL A 51 6.00 -11.54 -19.39
C VAL A 51 6.60 -11.45 -20.79
N LEU A 52 6.10 -10.56 -21.65
CA LEU A 52 6.64 -10.36 -23.00
C LEU A 52 8.09 -9.84 -22.97
N LEU A 53 8.39 -8.94 -22.03
CA LEU A 53 9.75 -8.47 -21.82
C LEU A 53 10.69 -9.62 -21.43
N LEU A 54 10.29 -10.44 -20.45
CA LEU A 54 11.10 -11.56 -19.97
C LEU A 54 11.15 -12.73 -20.96
N ASP A 55 10.13 -12.93 -21.80
CA ASP A 55 10.19 -13.88 -22.91
C ASP A 55 11.29 -13.47 -23.92
N ARG A 56 11.41 -12.17 -24.19
CA ARG A 56 12.43 -11.64 -25.11
C ARG A 56 13.84 -11.67 -24.53
N PHE A 57 14.01 -11.34 -23.26
CA PHE A 57 15.33 -11.18 -22.62
C PHE A 57 15.75 -12.38 -21.73
N GLY A 58 14.84 -13.33 -21.50
CA GLY A 58 15.05 -14.56 -20.72
C GLY A 58 15.00 -14.37 -19.21
N ARG A 59 15.89 -13.55 -18.65
CA ARG A 59 16.00 -13.35 -17.19
C ARG A 59 16.27 -11.89 -16.85
N LEU A 60 15.76 -11.43 -15.71
CA LEU A 60 16.03 -10.09 -15.18
C LEU A 60 16.84 -10.19 -13.90
N GLY A 61 18.11 -9.76 -13.93
CA GLY A 61 18.99 -9.83 -12.75
C GLY A 61 19.14 -11.25 -12.18
N GLY A 62 19.03 -12.28 -13.03
CA GLY A 62 19.05 -13.69 -12.62
C GLY A 62 17.71 -14.24 -12.12
N TRP A 63 16.61 -13.50 -12.26
CA TRP A 63 15.25 -13.94 -11.91
C TRP A 63 14.48 -14.44 -13.15
N THR A 64 13.68 -15.49 -12.98
CA THR A 64 12.78 -16.05 -14.01
C THR A 64 11.49 -15.25 -14.11
N THR A 65 10.73 -15.47 -15.18
CA THR A 65 9.39 -14.88 -15.35
C THR A 65 8.46 -15.13 -14.17
N GLY A 66 8.38 -16.38 -13.68
CA GLY A 66 7.52 -16.71 -12.54
C GLY A 66 7.91 -15.95 -11.27
N GLU A 67 9.22 -15.84 -10.99
CA GLU A 67 9.72 -15.16 -9.81
C GLU A 67 9.43 -13.65 -9.83
N VAL A 68 9.55 -12.99 -10.99
CA VAL A 68 9.24 -11.55 -11.11
C VAL A 68 7.74 -11.30 -11.13
N VAL A 69 6.94 -12.18 -11.77
CA VAL A 69 5.48 -12.09 -11.73
C VAL A 69 4.95 -12.27 -10.30
N LEU A 70 5.58 -13.11 -9.47
CA LEU A 70 5.27 -13.23 -8.05
C LEU A 70 5.52 -11.91 -7.30
N LEU A 71 6.67 -11.27 -7.51
CA LEU A 71 6.99 -9.95 -6.92
C LEU A 71 5.96 -8.89 -7.31
N LEU A 72 5.68 -8.76 -8.61
CA LEU A 72 4.67 -7.85 -9.14
C LEU A 72 3.30 -8.12 -8.51
N GLY A 73 2.87 -9.38 -8.45
CA GLY A 73 1.59 -9.75 -7.86
C GLY A 73 1.48 -9.33 -6.39
N LEU A 74 2.47 -9.68 -5.56
CA LEU A 74 2.49 -9.33 -4.14
C LEU A 74 2.49 -7.79 -3.93
N ALA A 75 3.25 -7.06 -4.74
CA ALA A 75 3.26 -5.60 -4.72
C ALA A 75 1.89 -5.01 -5.07
N GLN A 76 1.24 -5.51 -6.13
CA GLN A 76 -0.07 -5.01 -6.57
C GLN A 76 -1.20 -5.35 -5.59
N VAL A 77 -1.14 -6.50 -4.89
CA VAL A 77 -2.06 -6.79 -3.78
C VAL A 77 -1.88 -5.79 -2.66
N GLY A 78 -0.64 -5.61 -2.17
CA GLY A 78 -0.35 -4.69 -1.07
C GLY A 78 -0.71 -3.24 -1.40
N LEU A 79 -0.37 -2.77 -2.61
CA LEU A 79 -0.76 -1.46 -3.09
C LEU A 79 -2.28 -1.32 -3.18
N GLY A 80 -2.98 -2.27 -3.82
CA GLY A 80 -4.43 -2.20 -3.96
C GLY A 80 -5.16 -2.17 -2.62
N LEU A 81 -4.73 -2.98 -1.65
CA LEU A 81 -5.31 -2.93 -0.30
C LEU A 81 -4.93 -1.63 0.44
N GLY A 82 -3.71 -1.13 0.27
CA GLY A 82 -3.28 0.14 0.87
C GLY A 82 -4.08 1.32 0.35
N MET A 83 -4.28 1.40 -0.96
CA MET A 83 -5.11 2.41 -1.61
C MET A 83 -6.58 2.25 -1.23
N LEU A 84 -7.11 1.03 -1.17
CA LEU A 84 -8.49 0.80 -0.72
C LEU A 84 -8.78 1.41 0.66
N LEU A 85 -7.80 1.40 1.55
CA LEU A 85 -7.91 1.94 2.91
C LEU A 85 -7.53 3.42 3.03
N GLY A 86 -6.66 3.91 2.15
CA GLY A 86 -5.98 5.20 2.32
C GLY A 86 -6.13 6.18 1.16
N ASP A 87 -6.88 5.86 0.11
CA ASP A 87 -6.98 6.69 -1.10
C ASP A 87 -7.45 8.13 -0.80
N THR A 88 -8.34 8.33 0.18
CA THR A 88 -8.76 9.67 0.63
C THR A 88 -7.65 10.49 1.31
N LEU A 89 -6.57 9.84 1.72
CA LEU A 89 -5.35 10.47 2.26
C LEU A 89 -4.35 10.82 1.16
N GLU A 90 -4.63 10.53 -0.11
CA GLU A 90 -3.81 11.04 -1.19
C GLU A 90 -3.69 12.57 -1.08
N PRO A 91 -2.48 13.14 -1.13
CA PRO A 91 -2.29 14.57 -0.87
C PRO A 91 -3.18 15.50 -1.70
N PRO A 92 -3.46 15.25 -3.00
CA PRO A 92 -4.41 16.07 -3.76
C PRO A 92 -5.84 16.04 -3.20
N VAL A 93 -6.31 14.86 -2.79
CA VAL A 93 -7.67 14.65 -2.25
C VAL A 93 -7.77 15.29 -0.86
N PHE A 94 -6.79 15.04 0.00
CA PHE A 94 -6.78 15.56 1.36
C PHE A 94 -6.55 17.08 1.41
N SER A 95 -5.71 17.62 0.51
CA SER A 95 -5.53 19.07 0.35
C SER A 95 -6.83 19.77 -0.06
N LEU A 96 -7.62 19.16 -0.94
CA LEU A 96 -8.94 19.67 -1.30
C LEU A 96 -9.89 19.70 -0.09
N LEU A 97 -9.91 18.64 0.73
CA LEU A 97 -10.70 18.58 1.97
C LEU A 97 -10.37 19.73 2.94
N ILE A 98 -9.09 20.07 3.06
CA ILE A 98 -8.61 21.21 3.87
C ILE A 98 -9.07 22.53 3.24
N ARG A 99 -8.81 22.73 1.95
CA ARG A 99 -9.11 23.98 1.23
C ARG A 99 -10.60 24.31 1.17
N GLU A 100 -11.46 23.29 1.15
CA GLU A 100 -12.91 23.44 1.20
C GLU A 100 -13.45 23.72 2.62
N GLY A 101 -12.59 23.82 3.65
CA GLY A 101 -13.00 24.01 5.04
C GLY A 101 -13.74 22.81 5.64
N ARG A 102 -13.88 21.71 4.90
CA ARG A 102 -14.63 20.53 5.33
C ARG A 102 -13.96 19.82 6.50
N LEU A 103 -12.64 19.96 6.64
CA LEU A 103 -11.91 19.43 7.79
C LEU A 103 -12.40 20.04 9.13
N ASP A 104 -12.82 21.32 9.14
CA ASP A 104 -13.34 21.98 10.35
C ASP A 104 -14.61 21.28 10.86
N SER A 105 -15.47 20.85 9.92
CA SER A 105 -16.67 20.06 10.22
C SER A 105 -16.38 18.62 10.65
N VAL A 106 -15.19 18.09 10.33
CA VAL A 106 -14.77 16.74 10.77
C VAL A 106 -14.20 16.81 12.18
N LEU A 107 -13.48 17.89 12.51
CA LEU A 107 -12.89 18.11 13.85
C LEU A 107 -13.94 18.20 14.96
N THR A 108 -15.18 18.58 14.64
CA THR A 108 -16.30 18.61 15.61
C THR A 108 -16.95 17.24 15.85
N ARG A 109 -16.61 16.23 15.05
CA ARG A 109 -17.19 14.89 15.16
C ARG A 109 -16.52 14.10 16.30
N PRO A 110 -17.25 13.28 17.05
CA PRO A 110 -16.70 12.44 18.11
C PRO A 110 -16.02 11.18 17.55
N VAL A 111 -15.25 11.31 16.46
CA VAL A 111 -14.55 10.21 15.78
C VAL A 111 -13.13 10.69 15.45
N PRO A 112 -12.09 9.85 15.61
CA PRO A 112 -10.74 10.22 15.21
C PRO A 112 -10.70 10.68 13.75
N VAL A 113 -10.14 11.87 13.49
CA VAL A 113 -10.12 12.50 12.15
C VAL A 113 -9.51 11.55 11.10
N LEU A 114 -8.40 10.90 11.44
CA LEU A 114 -7.73 9.97 10.53
C LEU A 114 -8.65 8.81 10.13
N LEU A 115 -9.31 8.20 11.11
CA LEU A 115 -10.26 7.11 10.87
C LEU A 115 -11.43 7.58 10.02
N TRP A 116 -11.95 8.79 10.29
CA TRP A 116 -13.01 9.36 9.48
C TRP A 116 -12.58 9.55 8.03
N VAL A 117 -11.42 10.16 7.78
CA VAL A 117 -10.92 10.40 6.41
C VAL A 117 -10.77 9.07 5.67
N MET A 118 -10.10 8.08 6.27
CA MET A 118 -9.90 6.76 5.68
C MET A 118 -11.20 6.00 5.38
N THR A 119 -12.28 6.30 6.10
CA THR A 119 -13.58 5.62 5.92
C THR A 119 -14.63 6.47 5.21
N SER A 120 -14.30 7.72 4.87
CA SER A 120 -15.24 8.68 4.28
C SER A 120 -15.61 8.36 2.84
N ASP A 121 -14.67 7.78 2.09
CA ASP A 121 -14.89 7.24 0.76
C ASP A 121 -14.02 5.99 0.58
N VAL A 122 -14.61 4.94 0.01
CA VAL A 122 -13.93 3.67 -0.23
C VAL A 122 -13.90 3.43 -1.72
N GLN A 123 -12.71 3.54 -2.29
CA GLN A 123 -12.48 3.33 -3.72
C GLN A 123 -12.46 1.84 -4.07
N ALA A 124 -13.65 1.25 -4.18
CA ALA A 124 -13.84 -0.17 -4.50
C ALA A 124 -13.28 -0.59 -5.88
N ARG A 125 -12.79 0.35 -6.71
CA ARG A 125 -11.98 0.05 -7.90
C ARG A 125 -10.68 -0.69 -7.54
N GLU A 126 -10.10 -0.40 -6.38
CA GLU A 126 -8.83 -0.97 -5.93
C GLU A 126 -8.95 -2.46 -5.56
N LEU A 127 -10.18 -2.97 -5.35
CA LEU A 127 -10.44 -4.41 -5.30
C LEU A 127 -10.07 -5.10 -6.62
N GLY A 128 -10.24 -4.41 -7.75
CA GLY A 128 -9.85 -4.89 -9.07
C GLY A 128 -8.33 -5.03 -9.20
N ARG A 129 -7.59 -4.01 -8.76
CA ARG A 129 -6.12 -4.05 -8.63
C ARG A 129 -5.68 -5.21 -7.73
N ALA A 130 -6.23 -5.31 -6.52
CA ALA A 130 -5.83 -6.31 -5.54
C ALA A 130 -6.15 -7.74 -6.02
N SER A 131 -7.31 -7.96 -6.63
CA SER A 131 -7.68 -9.27 -7.19
C SER A 131 -6.83 -9.68 -8.38
N ALA A 132 -6.55 -8.77 -9.32
CA ALA A 132 -5.64 -9.03 -10.43
C ALA A 132 -4.21 -9.31 -9.94
N GLY A 133 -3.73 -8.54 -8.96
CA GLY A 133 -2.46 -8.77 -8.29
C GLY A 133 -2.41 -10.14 -7.60
N LEU A 134 -3.49 -10.57 -6.96
CA LEU A 134 -3.58 -11.89 -6.32
C LEU A 134 -3.50 -13.01 -7.36
N VAL A 135 -4.23 -12.89 -8.48
CA VAL A 135 -4.13 -13.85 -9.59
C VAL A 135 -2.71 -13.91 -10.13
N ALA A 136 -2.05 -12.76 -10.32
CA ALA A 136 -0.66 -12.70 -10.75
C ALA A 136 0.30 -13.33 -9.75
N ALA A 137 0.13 -13.08 -8.45
CA ALA A 137 0.96 -13.67 -7.40
C ALA A 137 0.83 -15.20 -7.36
N LEU A 138 -0.40 -15.72 -7.44
CA LEU A 138 -0.66 -17.16 -7.48
C LEU A 138 -0.07 -17.81 -8.74
N TRP A 139 -0.25 -17.17 -9.90
CA TRP A 139 0.31 -17.66 -11.16
C TRP A 139 1.85 -17.63 -11.16
N GLY A 140 2.45 -16.54 -10.69
CA GLY A 140 3.90 -16.40 -10.53
C GLY A 140 4.48 -17.44 -9.56
N ALA A 141 3.82 -17.67 -8.42
CA ALA A 141 4.20 -18.72 -7.47
C ALA A 141 4.18 -20.11 -8.10
N GLN A 142 3.15 -20.44 -8.88
CA GLN A 142 3.07 -21.70 -9.62
C GLN A 142 4.18 -21.84 -10.65
N LEU A 143 4.43 -20.80 -11.45
CA LEU A 143 5.51 -20.80 -12.45
C LEU A 143 6.90 -20.90 -11.83
N ALA A 144 7.10 -20.32 -10.65
CA ALA A 144 8.34 -20.37 -9.91
C ALA A 144 8.53 -21.68 -9.11
N GLY A 145 7.54 -22.58 -9.11
CA GLY A 145 7.60 -23.84 -8.38
C GLY A 145 7.50 -23.70 -6.85
N VAL A 146 6.90 -22.60 -6.36
CA VAL A 146 6.68 -22.40 -4.92
C VAL A 146 5.69 -23.44 -4.42
N SER A 147 6.11 -24.26 -3.46
CA SER A 147 5.23 -25.24 -2.82
C SER A 147 4.25 -24.56 -1.87
N ALA A 148 2.98 -24.96 -1.95
CA ALA A 148 1.97 -24.52 -0.99
C ALA A 148 2.22 -25.22 0.35
N SER A 149 2.60 -24.44 1.36
CA SER A 149 2.80 -24.89 2.73
C SER A 149 2.26 -23.84 3.69
N PRO A 150 1.97 -24.19 4.95
CA PRO A 150 1.59 -23.19 5.96
C PRO A 150 2.62 -22.07 6.11
N LEU A 151 3.92 -22.40 5.95
CA LEU A 151 5.00 -21.43 5.99
C LEU A 151 4.94 -20.46 4.82
N THR A 152 4.85 -20.95 3.57
CA THR A 152 4.81 -20.08 2.38
C THR A 152 3.57 -19.18 2.37
N LEU A 153 2.42 -19.69 2.82
CA LEU A 153 1.22 -18.88 3.01
C LEU A 153 1.40 -17.80 4.07
N SER A 154 2.02 -18.13 5.21
CA SER A 154 2.27 -17.16 6.29
C SER A 154 3.22 -16.04 5.84
N VAL A 155 4.28 -16.39 5.09
CA VAL A 155 5.24 -15.42 4.56
C VAL A 155 4.59 -14.53 3.50
N ALA A 156 3.78 -15.09 2.60
CA ALA A 156 3.06 -14.31 1.60
C ALA A 156 2.02 -13.37 2.24
N LEU A 157 1.29 -13.84 3.26
CA LEU A 157 0.36 -13.01 4.03
C LEU A 157 1.09 -11.88 4.75
N LEU A 158 2.24 -12.17 5.39
CA LEU A 158 3.07 -11.18 6.04
C LEU A 158 3.52 -10.09 5.06
N ALA A 159 3.94 -10.50 3.85
CA ALA A 159 4.34 -9.59 2.79
C ALA A 159 3.21 -8.62 2.42
N VAL A 160 2.01 -9.16 2.16
CA VAL A 160 0.83 -8.36 1.81
C VAL A 160 0.44 -7.41 2.94
N VAL A 161 0.36 -7.89 4.18
CA VAL A 161 0.00 -7.06 5.34
C VAL A 161 1.00 -5.94 5.56
N CYS A 162 2.30 -6.24 5.51
CA CYS A 162 3.33 -5.23 5.70
C CYS A 162 3.35 -4.22 4.55
N CYS A 163 3.21 -4.67 3.30
CA CYS A 163 3.16 -3.80 2.13
C CYS A 163 1.94 -2.86 2.21
N THR A 164 0.77 -3.39 2.53
CA THR A 164 -0.46 -2.62 2.76
C THR A 164 -0.25 -1.55 3.83
N ALA A 165 0.31 -1.92 4.99
CA ALA A 165 0.54 -1.02 6.10
C ALA A 165 1.57 0.08 5.76
N VAL A 166 2.64 -0.26 5.04
CA VAL A 166 3.63 0.74 4.56
C VAL A 166 2.98 1.71 3.57
N VAL A 167 2.19 1.23 2.61
CA VAL A 167 1.48 2.11 1.66
C VAL A 167 0.55 3.07 2.40
N VAL A 168 -0.25 2.57 3.35
CA VAL A 168 -1.09 3.45 4.19
C VAL A 168 -0.24 4.45 4.96
N ALA A 169 0.89 4.05 5.53
CA ALA A 169 1.78 4.96 6.25
C ALA A 169 2.38 6.04 5.33
N ILE A 170 2.73 5.71 4.08
CA ILE A 170 3.17 6.70 3.07
C ILE A 170 2.07 7.72 2.82
N LEU A 171 0.81 7.27 2.62
CA LEU A 171 -0.33 8.15 2.38
C LEU A 171 -0.63 9.04 3.59
N VAL A 172 -0.61 8.48 4.81
CA VAL A 172 -0.75 9.25 6.06
C VAL A 172 0.34 10.31 6.18
N PHE A 173 1.60 9.94 5.94
CA PHE A 173 2.72 10.88 5.98
C PHE A 173 2.55 11.98 4.94
N GLY A 174 2.12 11.63 3.73
CA GLY A 174 1.82 12.57 2.65
C GLY A 174 0.69 13.54 2.97
N ALA A 175 -0.44 13.03 3.46
CA ALA A 175 -1.55 13.84 3.96
C ALA A 175 -1.09 14.78 5.10
N SER A 176 -0.18 14.31 5.96
CA SER A 176 0.34 15.12 7.06
C SER A 176 1.16 16.32 6.57
N ALA A 177 1.86 16.17 5.45
CA ALA A 177 2.64 17.26 4.86
C ALA A 177 1.74 18.39 4.31
N THR A 178 0.50 18.08 3.90
CA THR A 178 -0.42 19.10 3.36
C THR A 178 -0.89 20.11 4.40
N PHE A 179 -0.75 19.80 5.70
CA PHE A 179 -0.98 20.76 6.78
C PHE A 179 0.04 21.90 6.80
N PHE A 180 1.23 21.70 6.23
CA PHE A 180 2.33 22.68 6.24
C PHE A 180 2.60 23.26 4.85
N THR A 181 2.49 22.45 3.80
CA THR A 181 2.83 22.84 2.42
C THR A 181 1.85 22.22 1.43
N VAL A 182 1.36 23.00 0.46
CA VAL A 182 0.47 22.50 -0.61
C VAL A 182 1.21 21.59 -1.60
N GLU A 183 2.50 21.81 -1.82
CA GLU A 183 3.27 21.29 -2.97
C GLU A 183 3.97 19.93 -2.74
N GLY A 184 3.59 19.20 -1.69
CA GLY A 184 4.23 17.91 -1.33
C GLY A 184 3.72 16.65 -2.05
N SER A 185 2.78 16.77 -3.00
CA SER A 185 2.07 15.62 -3.58
C SER A 185 2.95 14.71 -4.46
N GLU A 186 3.93 15.28 -5.17
CA GLU A 186 4.76 14.52 -6.11
C GLU A 186 5.68 13.51 -5.42
N LEU A 187 6.29 13.90 -4.30
CA LEU A 187 7.19 13.01 -3.56
C LEU A 187 6.43 11.79 -3.01
N VAL A 188 5.22 12.02 -2.50
CA VAL A 188 4.34 10.96 -1.98
C VAL A 188 3.93 10.02 -3.12
N ASN A 189 3.51 10.57 -4.25
CA ASN A 189 3.15 9.77 -5.43
C ASN A 189 4.34 8.96 -5.96
N ALA A 190 5.55 9.53 -5.93
CA ALA A 190 6.77 8.83 -6.31
C ALA A 190 7.05 7.62 -5.40
N PHE A 191 6.85 7.76 -4.08
CA PHE A 191 7.00 6.64 -3.15
C PHE A 191 5.86 5.63 -3.21
N THR A 192 4.61 6.06 -3.41
CA THR A 192 3.45 5.16 -3.51
C THR A 192 3.48 4.35 -4.81
N TYR A 193 3.47 5.03 -5.96
CA TYR A 193 3.40 4.37 -7.27
C TYR A 193 4.78 3.91 -7.75
N GLY A 194 5.79 4.78 -7.66
CA GLY A 194 7.17 4.42 -8.00
C GLY A 194 7.73 3.36 -7.06
N GLY A 195 7.37 3.39 -5.78
CA GLY A 195 7.77 2.34 -4.83
C GLY A 195 7.09 1.00 -5.09
N ALA A 196 5.82 0.99 -5.52
CA ALA A 196 5.17 -0.23 -5.96
C ALA A 196 5.83 -0.81 -7.24
N THR A 197 6.13 0.05 -8.22
CA THR A 197 6.91 -0.36 -9.40
C THR A 197 8.25 -0.94 -8.99
N LEU A 198 8.98 -0.28 -8.09
CA LEU A 198 10.29 -0.76 -7.66
C LEU A 198 10.21 -2.10 -6.90
N SER A 199 9.14 -2.30 -6.13
CA SER A 199 8.87 -3.54 -5.41
C SER A 199 8.50 -4.71 -6.34
N ALA A 200 8.00 -4.40 -7.54
CA ALA A 200 7.62 -5.40 -8.54
C ALA A 200 8.81 -6.04 -9.26
N TYR A 201 10.02 -5.50 -9.12
CA TYR A 201 11.23 -6.05 -9.76
C TYR A 201 12.32 -6.41 -8.74
N PRO A 202 13.24 -7.32 -9.10
CA PRO A 202 14.29 -7.76 -8.20
C PRO A 202 15.25 -6.63 -7.83
N MET A 203 15.58 -6.49 -6.55
CA MET A 203 16.46 -5.41 -6.09
C MET A 203 17.88 -5.47 -6.67
N GLN A 204 18.31 -6.60 -7.25
CA GLN A 204 19.61 -6.77 -7.92
C GLN A 204 19.83 -5.75 -9.04
N ILE A 205 18.77 -5.30 -9.71
CA ILE A 205 18.87 -4.36 -10.84
C ILE A 205 19.05 -2.90 -10.40
N TYR A 206 18.85 -2.61 -9.10
CA TYR A 206 18.98 -1.26 -8.56
C TYR A 206 20.36 -0.97 -7.99
N GLY A 207 20.79 0.28 -8.12
CA GLY A 207 21.98 0.80 -7.44
C GLY A 207 21.84 0.78 -5.91
N SER A 208 22.97 0.82 -5.20
CA SER A 208 23.03 0.71 -3.74
C SER A 208 22.23 1.79 -3.01
N VAL A 209 22.22 3.03 -3.52
CA VAL A 209 21.49 4.16 -2.93
C VAL A 209 19.98 3.92 -2.96
N VAL A 210 19.44 3.57 -4.14
CA VAL A 210 18.01 3.25 -4.28
C VAL A 210 17.66 2.08 -3.36
N ARG A 211 18.46 1.03 -3.36
CA ARG A 211 18.24 -0.12 -2.49
C ARG A 211 18.20 0.27 -1.00
N ALA A 212 19.11 1.13 -0.54
CA ALA A 212 19.15 1.60 0.85
C ALA A 212 17.92 2.44 1.22
N VAL A 213 17.50 3.36 0.35
CA VAL A 213 16.29 4.18 0.56
C VAL A 213 15.06 3.28 0.73
N PHE A 214 14.88 2.30 -0.16
CA PHE A 214 13.70 1.44 -0.13
C PHE A 214 13.73 0.38 0.98
N LEU A 215 14.88 0.07 1.56
CA LEU A 215 14.98 -0.83 2.71
C LEU A 215 14.84 -0.11 4.04
N TRP A 216 15.45 1.06 4.17
CA TRP A 216 15.67 1.69 5.48
C TRP A 216 14.88 2.98 5.68
N LEU A 217 14.56 3.72 4.62
CA LEU A 217 13.80 4.97 4.74
C LEU A 217 12.28 4.71 4.65
N VAL A 218 11.82 3.96 3.64
CA VAL A 218 10.38 3.72 3.36
C VAL A 218 9.96 2.25 3.55
N PRO A 219 10.77 1.42 4.19
CA PRO A 219 10.80 -0.06 4.15
C PRO A 219 10.11 -0.89 3.04
N LEU A 220 9.70 -0.37 1.89
CA LEU A 220 8.99 -1.14 0.84
C LEU A 220 9.77 -2.36 0.31
N GLY A 221 11.10 -2.29 0.23
CA GLY A 221 11.92 -3.44 -0.12
C GLY A 221 11.82 -4.59 0.90
N LEU A 222 11.58 -4.27 2.17
CA LEU A 222 11.39 -5.27 3.22
C LEU A 222 10.04 -5.96 3.14
N THR A 223 9.02 -5.34 2.52
CA THR A 223 7.64 -5.84 2.54
C THR A 223 7.32 -6.80 1.41
N VAL A 224 7.98 -6.69 0.25
CA VAL A 224 7.73 -7.56 -0.91
C VAL A 224 8.96 -8.38 -1.26
N TYR A 225 10.11 -7.73 -1.45
CA TYR A 225 11.30 -8.39 -1.95
C TYR A 225 11.91 -9.37 -0.94
N VAL A 226 12.06 -8.98 0.33
CA VAL A 226 12.62 -9.86 1.36
C VAL A 226 11.76 -11.12 1.61
N PRO A 227 10.42 -11.04 1.72
CA PRO A 227 9.57 -12.23 1.75
C PRO A 227 9.72 -13.10 0.51
N ALA A 228 9.83 -12.50 -0.68
CA ALA A 228 10.03 -13.26 -1.92
C ALA A 228 11.35 -14.04 -1.92
N LEU A 229 12.43 -13.52 -1.32
CA LEU A 229 13.66 -14.30 -1.12
C LEU A 229 13.40 -15.58 -0.31
N THR A 230 12.55 -15.51 0.71
CA THR A 230 12.20 -16.68 1.53
C THR A 230 11.26 -17.63 0.79
N LEU A 231 10.28 -17.12 0.05
CA LEU A 231 9.33 -17.92 -0.74
C LEU A 231 10.02 -18.70 -1.86
N LEU A 232 11.06 -18.12 -2.44
CA LEU A 232 11.78 -18.66 -3.60
C LEU A 232 13.10 -19.36 -3.23
N ASP A 233 13.41 -19.45 -1.93
CA ASP A 233 14.69 -19.97 -1.42
C ASP A 233 15.93 -19.32 -2.09
N ARG A 234 15.91 -17.99 -2.18
CA ARG A 234 16.94 -17.19 -2.86
C ARG A 234 17.81 -16.43 -1.88
N THR A 235 19.06 -16.24 -2.27
CA THR A 235 19.97 -15.29 -1.65
C THR A 235 19.80 -13.91 -2.27
N GLY A 236 19.62 -12.89 -1.42
CA GLY A 236 19.57 -11.51 -1.85
C GLY A 236 20.98 -10.96 -2.15
N PRO A 237 21.07 -9.76 -2.75
CA PRO A 237 22.34 -9.07 -2.95
C PRO A 237 23.00 -8.74 -1.59
N PRO A 238 24.29 -8.34 -1.59
CA PRO A 238 24.99 -7.93 -0.38
C PRO A 238 24.19 -6.90 0.42
N GLY A 239 24.04 -7.16 1.73
CA GLY A 239 23.27 -6.32 2.66
C GLY A 239 21.77 -6.62 2.72
N VAL A 240 21.25 -7.58 1.94
CA VAL A 240 19.82 -7.94 1.93
C VAL A 240 19.62 -9.46 2.08
N PRO A 241 20.00 -10.06 3.21
CA PRO A 241 19.74 -11.48 3.46
C PRO A 241 18.23 -11.75 3.68
N ALA A 242 17.79 -12.98 3.39
CA ALA A 242 16.41 -13.40 3.66
C ALA A 242 16.05 -13.32 5.16
N SER A 243 17.04 -13.37 6.07
CA SER A 243 16.85 -13.19 7.51
C SER A 243 16.27 -11.83 7.91
N LEU A 244 16.33 -10.81 7.03
CA LEU A 244 15.65 -9.53 7.25
C LEU A 244 14.14 -9.67 7.38
N LEU A 245 13.56 -10.81 6.97
CA LEU A 245 12.13 -11.10 7.14
C LEU A 245 11.67 -10.92 8.58
N ALA A 246 12.52 -11.27 9.56
CA ALA A 246 12.20 -11.11 10.98
C ALA A 246 12.08 -9.62 11.41
N VAL A 247 12.74 -8.72 10.69
CA VAL A 247 12.77 -7.28 10.97
C VAL A 247 11.65 -6.54 10.20
N THR A 248 11.16 -7.11 9.09
CA THR A 248 10.10 -6.51 8.27
C THR A 248 8.90 -5.98 9.07
N PRO A 249 8.31 -6.71 10.04
CA PRO A 249 7.17 -6.21 10.80
C PRO A 249 7.56 -5.03 11.71
N VAL A 250 8.74 -5.09 12.31
CA VAL A 250 9.25 -4.04 13.20
C VAL A 250 9.50 -2.76 12.42
N ALA A 251 10.16 -2.85 11.25
CA ALA A 251 10.37 -1.72 10.36
C ALA A 251 9.05 -1.12 9.86
N THR A 252 8.08 -1.97 9.52
CA THR A 252 6.72 -1.54 9.11
C THR A 252 6.02 -0.76 10.23
N LEU A 253 6.04 -1.28 11.46
CA LEU A 253 5.44 -0.61 12.62
C LEU A 253 6.16 0.68 12.98
N ALA A 254 7.49 0.71 12.90
CA ALA A 254 8.29 1.91 13.15
C ALA A 254 7.94 3.02 12.16
N PHE A 255 7.87 2.69 10.87
CA PHE A 255 7.49 3.65 9.82
C PHE A 255 6.04 4.14 9.99
N GLY A 256 5.11 3.23 10.31
CA GLY A 256 3.73 3.60 10.66
C GLY A 256 3.66 4.52 11.89
N GLY A 257 4.51 4.31 12.89
CA GLY A 257 4.65 5.18 14.06
C GLY A 257 5.11 6.58 13.68
N VAL A 258 6.11 6.70 12.80
CA VAL A 258 6.57 8.00 12.27
C VAL A 258 5.45 8.71 11.53
N ALA A 259 4.72 8.02 10.66
CA ALA A 259 3.57 8.58 9.95
C ALA A 259 2.46 9.06 10.91
N ALA A 260 2.15 8.28 11.95
CA ALA A 260 1.17 8.67 12.97
C ALA A 260 1.61 9.89 13.79
N LEU A 261 2.91 10.02 14.08
CA LEU A 261 3.45 11.20 14.75
C LEU A 261 3.39 12.44 13.84
N ALA A 262 3.73 12.28 12.56
CA ALA A 262 3.61 13.34 11.57
C ALA A 262 2.15 13.83 11.45
N TRP A 263 1.18 12.90 11.42
CA TRP A 263 -0.24 13.23 11.40
C TRP A 263 -0.67 14.02 12.63
N ARG A 264 -0.26 13.58 13.82
CA ARG A 264 -0.57 14.29 15.07
C ARG A 264 0.06 15.69 15.10
N ALA A 265 1.27 15.84 14.57
CA ALA A 265 1.94 17.14 14.48
C ALA A 265 1.22 18.08 13.49
N GLY A 266 0.87 17.58 12.31
CA GLY A 266 0.11 18.33 11.30
C GLY A 266 -1.26 18.77 11.80
N LEU A 267 -2.00 17.88 12.45
CA LEU A 267 -3.32 18.19 13.00
C LEU A 267 -3.27 19.26 14.12
N ARG A 268 -2.19 19.30 14.91
CA ARG A 268 -1.97 20.36 15.92
C ARG A 268 -1.56 21.70 15.31
N HIS A 269 -0.91 21.68 14.15
CA HIS A 269 -0.50 22.87 13.43
C HIS A 269 -1.68 23.52 12.67
N TYR A 270 -2.70 22.73 12.36
CA TYR A 270 -3.86 23.20 11.62
C TYR A 270 -4.64 24.29 12.40
N THR A 271 -4.71 25.50 11.85
CA THR A 271 -5.35 26.67 12.48
C THR A 271 -6.77 26.96 11.99
N GLY A 272 -7.41 26.05 11.26
CA GLY A 272 -8.73 26.26 10.66
C GLY A 272 -8.69 27.21 9.46
N THR A 273 -9.75 27.22 8.65
CA THR A 273 -9.84 28.08 7.45
C THR A 273 -10.37 29.49 7.72
N GLY A 274 -10.69 29.82 8.98
CA GLY A 274 -11.03 31.18 9.40
C GLY A 274 -12.30 31.75 8.76
N SER A 275 -13.31 30.92 8.51
CA SER A 275 -14.64 31.33 8.00
C SER A 275 -15.64 31.62 9.11
#